data_AF-A0A2V5HWK6-F1
#
_entry.id   AF-A0A2V5HWK6-F1
#
_cell.length_a   1.000
_cell.length_b   1.000
_cell.length_c   1.000
_cell.angle_alpha   90.00
_cell.angle_beta   90.00
_cell.angle_gamma   90.00
#
_symmetry.space_group_name_H-M   'P 1'
#
loop_
_entity.id
_entity.type
_entity.pdbx_description
1 polymer ?
#
loop_
_entity_poly.entity_id
_entity_poly.type
_entity_poly.pdbx_seq_one_letter_code
_entity_poly.pdbx_strand_id
1 'polypeptide(L)'
;MKISPVSISFIILAAMGVAATPLNHAESVGVRSENNVQVKYDGQCRKSENQCRYTAQSGRTAICKCQFRKCSKDGAKCNFDSYNRDCNCY
;
A
#
# COMPACT_ATOMS: atom_id res chain seq x y z
N MET A 1 26.84 -58.01 -25.22
CA MET A 1 27.57 -57.11 -24.29
C MET A 1 26.52 -56.28 -23.55
N LYS A 2 26.42 -56.46 -22.23
CA LYS A 2 25.48 -55.75 -21.33
C LYS A 2 26.10 -54.41 -20.93
N ILE A 3 25.37 -53.28 -21.06
CA ILE A 3 25.58 -52.08 -20.24
C ILE A 3 24.20 -51.46 -19.94
N SER A 4 24.02 -51.10 -18.67
CA SER A 4 22.81 -50.63 -17.98
C SER A 4 22.80 -49.07 -17.89
N PRO A 5 22.05 -48.41 -17.00
CA PRO A 5 20.93 -47.51 -17.29
C PRO A 5 21.25 -46.01 -17.06
N VAL A 6 20.72 -45.09 -17.87
CA VAL A 6 20.78 -43.63 -17.58
C VAL A 6 19.52 -42.97 -18.17
N SER A 7 18.50 -42.72 -17.34
CA SER A 7 18.14 -41.43 -16.70
C SER A 7 17.28 -40.48 -17.56
N ILE A 8 15.98 -40.49 -17.24
CA ILE A 8 14.97 -39.40 -17.12
C ILE A 8 15.19 -38.13 -17.96
N SER A 9 14.16 -37.74 -18.72
CA SER A 9 13.88 -36.32 -19.00
C SER A 9 12.37 -36.07 -19.12
N PHE A 10 11.82 -35.38 -18.12
CA PHE A 10 10.50 -34.76 -18.13
C PHE A 10 10.55 -33.50 -19.01
N ILE A 11 9.74 -33.44 -20.08
CA ILE A 11 9.55 -32.19 -20.83
C ILE A 11 8.39 -31.45 -20.17
N ILE A 12 8.71 -30.42 -19.38
CA ILE A 12 7.73 -29.49 -18.82
C ILE A 12 7.46 -28.39 -19.83
N LEU A 13 6.18 -28.22 -20.18
CA LEU A 13 5.63 -27.16 -21.02
C LEU A 13 5.94 -25.77 -20.42
N ALA A 14 6.64 -24.91 -21.16
CA ALA A 14 6.75 -23.47 -20.90
C ALA A 14 5.92 -22.73 -21.96
N ALA A 15 4.77 -22.19 -21.59
CA ALA A 15 4.56 -20.80 -21.14
C ALA A 15 4.02 -19.92 -22.29
N MET A 16 2.69 -19.82 -22.37
CA MET A 16 2.04 -18.75 -23.12
C MET A 16 2.15 -17.48 -22.28
N GLY A 17 3.19 -16.68 -22.54
CA GLY A 17 3.32 -15.35 -21.97
C GLY A 17 2.31 -14.42 -22.61
N VAL A 18 1.14 -14.25 -21.98
CA VAL A 18 0.33 -13.05 -22.21
C VAL A 18 1.15 -11.87 -21.69
N ALA A 19 1.57 -10.98 -22.59
CA ALA A 19 2.10 -9.69 -22.22
C ALA A 19 0.95 -8.87 -21.61
N ALA A 20 0.77 -8.96 -20.29
CA ALA A 20 -0.01 -7.97 -19.57
C ALA A 20 0.77 -6.65 -19.68
N THR A 21 0.27 -5.72 -20.47
CA THR A 21 0.74 -4.34 -20.44
C THR A 21 0.49 -3.81 -19.02
N PRO A 22 1.52 -3.41 -18.26
CA PRO A 22 1.26 -2.75 -16.99
C PRO A 22 0.58 -1.41 -17.30
N LEU A 23 -0.70 -1.34 -16.94
CA LEU A 23 -1.43 -0.09 -16.85
C LEU A 23 -0.72 0.78 -15.82
N ASN A 24 -0.12 1.85 -16.32
CA ASN A 24 0.29 3.07 -15.64
C ASN A 24 -0.19 3.17 -14.17
N HIS A 25 0.65 2.73 -13.25
CA HIS A 25 0.63 3.20 -11.87
C HIS A 25 2.05 3.62 -11.54
N ALA A 26 2.25 4.93 -11.49
CA ALA A 26 3.48 5.52 -11.00
C ALA A 26 3.63 5.17 -9.52
N GLU A 27 4.21 4.00 -9.23
CA GLU A 27 4.67 3.65 -7.90
C GLU A 27 5.98 4.40 -7.67
N SER A 28 5.85 5.61 -7.11
CA SER A 28 6.99 6.29 -6.52
C SER A 28 7.42 5.48 -5.29
N VAL A 29 8.38 4.57 -5.47
CA VAL A 29 9.10 3.89 -4.39
C VAL A 29 9.93 4.95 -3.68
N GLY A 30 9.27 5.71 -2.80
CA GLY A 30 9.91 6.61 -1.86
C GLY A 30 10.55 5.76 -0.79
N VAL A 31 11.87 5.69 -0.81
CA VAL A 31 12.74 5.19 0.26
C VAL A 31 12.24 5.73 1.60
N ARG A 32 11.55 4.90 2.39
CA ARG A 32 11.18 5.22 3.77
C ARG A 32 12.44 5.14 4.62
N SER A 33 13.00 6.30 4.94
CA SER A 33 13.98 6.42 6.03
C SER A 33 13.24 6.08 7.33
N GLU A 34 13.37 4.83 7.77
CA GLU A 34 12.79 4.29 9.01
C GLU A 34 13.54 4.84 10.24
N ASN A 35 13.50 6.15 10.43
CA ASN A 35 13.66 6.69 11.78
C ASN A 35 12.35 6.40 12.51
N ASN A 36 12.40 5.50 13.50
CA ASN A 36 11.32 5.04 14.39
C ASN A 36 10.72 6.17 15.26
N VAL A 37 10.54 7.36 14.70
CA VAL A 37 9.82 8.46 15.31
C VAL A 37 8.34 8.22 15.02
N GLN A 38 7.53 8.15 16.07
CA GLN A 38 6.08 8.06 15.93
C GLN A 38 5.55 9.40 15.36
N VAL A 39 5.59 9.53 14.03
CA VAL A 39 5.07 10.71 13.35
C VAL A 39 3.58 10.53 13.14
N LYS A 40 2.80 11.42 13.76
CA LYS A 40 1.38 11.60 13.48
C LYS A 40 1.23 12.74 12.48
N TYR A 41 0.46 12.50 11.43
CA TYR A 41 0.16 13.52 10.43
C TYR A 41 -1.27 14.00 10.61
N ASP A 42 -1.42 15.23 11.11
CA ASP A 42 -2.72 15.84 11.31
C ASP A 42 -3.38 16.21 9.98
N GLY A 43 -4.71 16.14 9.97
CA GLY A 43 -5.54 16.35 8.81
C GLY A 43 -6.98 16.66 9.15
N GLN A 44 -7.80 16.66 8.12
CA GLN A 44 -9.24 16.86 8.22
C GLN A 44 -9.99 15.77 7.48
N CYS A 45 -11.10 15.30 8.05
CA CYS A 45 -11.90 14.26 7.45
C CYS A 45 -13.11 14.79 6.69
N ARG A 46 -13.57 13.99 5.71
CA ARG A 46 -14.81 14.18 4.98
C ARG A 46 -15.84 13.15 5.43
N LYS A 47 -17.04 13.60 5.78
CA LYS A 47 -18.11 12.77 6.33
C LYS A 47 -18.69 11.83 5.28
N SER A 48 -18.96 12.33 4.08
CA SER A 48 -19.53 11.55 2.98
C SER A 48 -18.62 10.38 2.56
N GLU A 49 -17.31 10.62 2.56
CA GLU A 49 -16.29 9.66 2.14
C GLU A 49 -15.80 8.78 3.32
N ASN A 50 -16.05 9.21 4.57
CA ASN A 50 -15.43 8.65 5.78
C ASN A 50 -13.90 8.53 5.66
N GLN A 51 -13.27 9.57 5.10
CA GLN A 51 -11.85 9.61 4.77
C GLN A 51 -11.18 10.78 5.46
N CYS A 52 -9.98 10.54 6.00
CA CYS A 52 -9.09 11.57 6.51
C CYS A 52 -8.11 11.99 5.43
N ARG A 53 -7.98 13.30 5.21
CA ARG A 53 -7.02 13.92 4.29
C ARG A 53 -5.95 14.61 5.11
N TYR A 54 -4.70 14.23 4.91
CA TYR A 54 -3.55 14.76 5.66
C TYR A 54 -2.41 15.07 4.71
N THR A 55 -1.49 15.94 5.13
CA THR A 55 -0.26 16.21 4.38
C THR A 55 0.80 15.21 4.83
N ALA A 56 1.26 14.35 3.92
CA ALA A 56 2.32 13.40 4.21
C ALA A 56 3.67 14.12 4.32
N GLN A 57 4.70 13.41 4.79
CA GLN A 57 6.07 13.95 4.89
C GLN A 57 6.61 14.50 3.55
N SER A 58 6.13 13.98 2.43
CA SER A 58 6.46 14.48 1.09
C SER A 58 5.87 15.84 0.75
N GLY A 59 5.07 16.44 1.64
CA GLY A 59 4.30 17.66 1.38
C GLY A 59 3.06 17.44 0.51
N ARG A 60 2.79 16.20 0.08
CA ARG A 60 1.63 15.86 -0.75
C ARG A 60 0.45 15.44 0.12
N THR A 61 -0.76 15.76 -0.34
CA THR A 61 -1.99 15.27 0.28
C THR A 61 -2.11 13.76 0.09
N ALA A 62 -2.25 13.05 1.21
CA ALA A 62 -2.59 11.65 1.26
C ALA A 62 -3.98 11.49 1.88
N ILE A 63 -4.59 10.33 1.60
CA ILE A 63 -5.95 10.02 2.03
C ILE A 63 -5.97 8.61 2.62
N CYS A 64 -6.73 8.43 3.69
CA CYS A 64 -6.93 7.15 4.35
C CYS A 64 -8.37 7.05 4.86
N LYS A 65 -8.85 5.84 5.07
CA LYS A 65 -10.18 5.60 5.62
C LYS A 65 -10.15 5.69 7.15
N CYS A 66 -11.15 6.31 7.76
CA CYS A 66 -11.30 6.30 9.20
C CYS A 66 -11.69 4.88 9.67
N GLN A 67 -10.87 4.24 10.51
CA GLN A 67 -11.07 2.85 10.94
C GLN A 67 -11.92 2.75 12.21
N PHE A 68 -11.44 3.33 13.33
CA PHE A 68 -12.02 3.13 14.66
C PHE A 68 -13.25 4.00 14.93
N ARG A 69 -13.22 5.25 14.47
CA ARG A 69 -14.31 6.22 14.64
C ARG A 69 -14.62 6.81 13.28
N LYS A 70 -15.90 6.93 12.95
CA LYS A 70 -16.31 7.58 11.70
C LYS A 70 -16.14 9.09 11.79
N CYS A 71 -15.91 9.72 10.64
CA CYS A 71 -15.89 11.17 10.54
C CYS A 71 -17.27 11.75 10.91
N SER A 72 -17.33 12.56 11.98
CA SER A 72 -18.58 13.09 12.53
C SER A 72 -19.20 14.19 11.66
N LYS A 73 -18.35 15.02 11.06
CA LYS A 73 -18.67 16.15 10.17
C LYS A 73 -17.51 16.45 9.23
N ASP A 74 -17.78 17.05 8.08
CA ASP A 74 -16.72 17.54 7.19
C ASP A 74 -15.84 18.57 7.92
N GLY A 75 -14.54 18.45 7.73
CA GLY A 75 -13.54 19.29 8.40
C GLY A 75 -13.23 18.89 9.84
N ALA A 76 -13.83 17.82 10.37
CA ALA A 76 -13.44 17.31 11.69
C ALA A 76 -11.98 16.85 11.68
N LYS A 77 -11.31 16.99 12.83
CA LYS A 77 -9.91 16.61 12.98
C LYS A 77 -9.74 15.12 12.75
N CYS A 78 -8.60 14.76 12.18
CA CYS A 78 -8.15 13.38 12.09
C CYS A 78 -6.61 13.35 12.01
N ASN A 79 -6.00 12.19 12.24
CA ASN A 79 -4.58 11.98 11.97
C ASN A 79 -4.31 10.61 11.38
N PHE A 80 -3.23 10.53 10.60
CA PHE A 80 -2.59 9.27 10.24
C PHE A 80 -1.48 8.95 11.23
N ASP A 81 -1.59 7.80 11.91
CA ASP A 81 -0.56 7.26 12.77
C ASP A 81 0.38 6.40 11.93
N SER A 82 1.59 6.90 11.64
CA SER A 82 2.54 6.17 10.79
C SER A 82 3.05 4.88 11.42
N TYR A 83 2.98 4.75 12.75
CA TYR A 83 3.42 3.56 13.46
C TYR A 83 2.38 2.44 13.29
N ASN A 84 1.11 2.74 13.58
CA ASN A 84 0.00 1.80 13.43
C ASN A 84 -0.49 1.65 11.97
N ARG A 85 -0.08 2.56 11.09
CA ARG A 85 -0.55 2.69 9.69
C ARG A 85 -2.06 2.88 9.58
N ASP A 86 -2.67 3.54 10.56
CA ASP A 86 -4.12 3.74 10.66
C ASP A 86 -4.50 5.21 10.77
N CYS A 87 -5.76 5.50 10.43
CA CYS A 87 -6.34 6.84 10.58
C CYS A 87 -7.37 6.94 11.69
N ASN A 88 -7.09 7.84 12.62
CA ASN A 88 -7.95 8.19 13.74
C ASN A 88 -8.74 9.44 13.39
N CYS A 89 -10.07 9.33 13.40
CA CYS A 89 -10.99 10.45 13.19
C CYS A 89 -11.72 10.76 14.51
N TYR A 90 -12.10 12.02 14.73
CA TYR A 90 -12.63 12.50 16.01
C TYR A 90 -14.07 13.01 15.92
#